data_AF-A0AAE4Z730-F1
#
_entry.id   AF-A0AAE4Z730-F1
#
_cell.length_a   1.000
_cell.length_b   1.000
_cell.length_c   1.000
_cell.angle_alpha   90.00
_cell.angle_beta   90.00
_cell.angle_gamma   90.00
#
_symmetry.space_group_name_H-M   'P 1'
#
loop_
_entity.id
_entity.type
_entity.pdbx_description
1 polymer ?
#
loop_
_entity_poly.entity_id
_entity_poly.type
_entity_poly.pdbx_seq_one_letter_code
_entity_poly.pdbx_strand_id
1 'polypeptide(L)'
;MDENPYADALKPLKRYAWLAFLAAFFTYALIVFGGVVRITGSGMGCGDDWPLCNGQLIPPMDFETLIEYGHRLAALLVSALVFVVAGYGFVHRRAGEFVRRRLYGLGLIAVVLLIVQVLVGAITVWLELPTSTVVLHLALASLLLA
;
A
#
# COMPACT_ATOMS: atom_id res chain seq x y z
N MET A 1 39.19 16.57 -13.31
CA MET A 1 37.71 16.54 -13.16
C MET A 1 37.42 15.15 -12.68
N ASP A 2 37.40 15.03 -11.36
CA ASP A 2 37.69 13.77 -10.70
C ASP A 2 36.34 13.11 -10.43
N GLU A 3 35.94 12.18 -11.31
CA GLU A 3 34.73 11.39 -11.11
C GLU A 3 34.90 10.54 -9.85
N ASN A 4 34.16 10.91 -8.79
CA ASN A 4 34.14 10.17 -7.54
C ASN A 4 33.54 8.77 -7.80
N PRO A 5 34.32 7.68 -7.71
CA PRO A 5 33.85 6.32 -8.01
C PRO A 5 32.73 5.86 -7.06
N TYR A 6 32.61 6.49 -5.89
CA TYR A 6 31.57 6.20 -4.92
C TYR A 6 30.21 6.80 -5.31
N ALA A 7 30.17 7.82 -6.19
CA ALA A 7 28.93 8.45 -6.62
C ALA A 7 28.04 7.46 -7.41
N ASP A 8 28.63 6.59 -8.24
CA ASP A 8 27.91 5.60 -9.03
C ASP A 8 27.33 4.46 -8.19
N ALA A 9 28.06 4.04 -7.15
CA ALA A 9 27.62 3.01 -6.22
C ALA A 9 26.42 3.45 -5.35
N LEU A 10 26.26 4.76 -5.12
CA LEU A 10 25.16 5.32 -4.30
C LEU A 10 23.87 5.60 -5.07
N LYS A 11 23.94 5.69 -6.41
CA LYS A 11 22.77 5.93 -7.28
C LYS A 11 21.60 4.96 -7.01
N PRO A 12 21.79 3.62 -6.94
CA PRO A 12 20.69 2.69 -6.72
C PRO A 12 20.07 2.81 -5.32
N LEU A 13 20.87 3.09 -4.30
CA LEU A 13 20.40 3.33 -2.94
C LEU A 13 19.55 4.60 -2.85
N LYS A 14 20.00 5.70 -3.47
CA LYS A 14 19.25 6.96 -3.50
C LYS A 14 17.92 6.81 -4.22
N ARG A 15 17.88 6.08 -5.34
CA ARG A 15 16.66 5.77 -6.08
C ARG A 15 15.70 4.91 -5.25
N TYR A 16 16.20 3.85 -4.61
CA TYR A 16 15.39 3.02 -3.72
C TYR A 16 14.80 3.84 -2.57
N ALA A 17 15.62 4.65 -1.89
CA ALA A 17 15.18 5.50 -0.79
C ALA A 17 14.08 6.48 -1.22
N TRP A 18 14.20 7.07 -2.41
CA TRP A 18 13.17 7.96 -2.94
C TRP A 18 11.86 7.23 -3.26
N LEU A 19 11.94 6.04 -3.88
CA LEU A 19 10.76 5.20 -4.13
C LEU A 19 10.09 4.76 -2.83
N ALA A 20 10.88 4.34 -1.84
CA ALA A 20 10.39 3.95 -0.52
C ALA A 20 9.74 5.13 0.22
N PHE A 21 10.33 6.32 0.14
CA PHE A 21 9.74 7.54 0.69
C PHE A 21 8.39 7.86 0.04
N LEU A 22 8.31 7.78 -1.29
CA LEU A 22 7.06 8.01 -2.02
C LEU A 22 5.99 6.98 -1.62
N ALA A 23 6.38 5.71 -1.49
CA ALA A 23 5.52 4.64 -1.02
C ALA A 23 4.98 4.93 0.39
N ALA A 24 5.87 5.26 1.33
CA ALA A 24 5.48 5.59 2.69
C ALA A 24 4.54 6.81 2.76
N PHE A 25 4.83 7.87 2.00
CA PHE A 25 3.98 9.05 1.93
C PHE A 25 2.55 8.72 1.45
N PHE A 26 2.43 7.97 0.35
CA PHE A 26 1.10 7.59 -0.16
C PHE A 26 0.40 6.55 0.71
N THR A 27 1.12 5.62 1.34
CA THR A 27 0.55 4.71 2.35
C THR A 27 0.00 5.49 3.53
N TYR A 28 0.72 6.49 4.04
CA TYR A 28 0.23 7.36 5.10
C TYR A 28 -1.03 8.13 4.67
N ALA A 29 -1.02 8.74 3.48
CA ALA A 29 -2.18 9.42 2.93
C ALA A 29 -3.39 8.46 2.76
N LEU A 30 -3.15 7.22 2.36
CA LEU A 30 -4.18 6.19 2.25
C LEU A 30 -4.76 5.80 3.61
N ILE A 31 -3.94 5.70 4.66
CA ILE A 31 -4.40 5.46 6.04
C ILE A 31 -5.31 6.60 6.50
N VAL A 32 -4.90 7.85 6.26
CA VAL A 32 -5.73 9.03 6.56
C VAL A 32 -7.05 8.97 5.77
N PHE A 33 -7.00 8.62 4.49
CA PHE A 33 -8.19 8.49 3.66
C PHE A 33 -9.12 7.36 4.14
N GLY A 34 -8.59 6.23 4.61
CA GLY A 34 -9.38 5.18 5.27
C GLY A 34 -10.06 5.68 6.55
N GLY A 35 -9.39 6.58 7.29
CA GLY A 35 -10.01 7.32 8.39
C GLY A 35 -11.20 8.16 7.94
N VAL A 36 -11.09 8.86 6.80
CA VAL A 36 -12.18 9.62 6.19
C VAL A 36 -13.37 8.69 5.85
N VAL A 37 -13.13 7.57 5.16
CA VAL A 37 -14.18 6.57 4.84
C VAL A 37 -14.96 6.16 6.09
N ARG A 38 -14.25 5.94 7.21
CA ARG A 38 -14.87 5.53 8.48
C ARG A 38 -15.71 6.64 9.11
N ILE A 39 -15.20 7.87 9.18
CA ILE A 39 -15.90 8.98 9.83
C ILE A 39 -17.07 9.52 9.00
N THR A 40 -17.04 9.36 7.68
CA THR A 40 -18.16 9.72 6.79
C THR A 40 -19.23 8.64 6.73
N GLY A 41 -19.04 7.49 7.39
CA GLY A 41 -19.96 6.36 7.34
C GLY A 41 -19.93 5.59 6.01
N SER A 42 -19.02 5.93 5.09
CA SER A 42 -18.97 5.41 3.72
C SER A 42 -18.35 4.03 3.61
N GLY A 43 -18.13 3.31 4.71
CA GLY A 43 -17.47 2.00 4.71
C GLY A 43 -18.26 0.86 4.06
N MET A 44 -19.55 1.10 3.77
CA MET A 44 -20.46 0.19 3.05
C MET A 44 -21.03 0.83 1.77
N GLY A 45 -20.41 1.88 1.22
CA GLY A 45 -20.87 2.51 -0.01
C GLY A 45 -20.93 1.55 -1.21
N CYS A 46 -20.01 0.58 -1.26
CA CYS A 46 -19.99 -0.49 -2.26
C CYS A 46 -20.80 -1.73 -1.88
N GLY A 47 -21.52 -1.71 -0.75
CA GLY A 47 -22.16 -2.89 -0.16
C GLY A 47 -21.15 -3.98 0.22
N ASP A 48 -21.58 -5.23 0.15
CA ASP A 48 -20.75 -6.41 0.48
C ASP A 48 -19.81 -6.81 -0.67
N ASP A 49 -19.89 -6.10 -1.80
CA ASP A 49 -19.13 -6.45 -2.99
C ASP A 49 -17.66 -6.09 -2.81
N TRP A 50 -16.81 -7.06 -3.10
CA TRP A 50 -15.37 -6.91 -3.22
C TRP A 50 -14.84 -8.03 -4.14
N PRO A 51 -14.05 -7.73 -5.18
CA PRO A 51 -13.37 -6.47 -5.48
C PRO A 51 -14.20 -5.46 -6.30
N LEU A 52 -15.32 -5.89 -6.87
CA LEU A 52 -16.26 -4.99 -7.55
C LEU A 52 -17.00 -4.10 -6.54
N CYS A 53 -17.70 -3.08 -7.03
CA CYS A 53 -18.49 -2.18 -6.21
C CYS A 53 -19.91 -2.14 -6.77
N ASN A 54 -20.91 -2.60 -6.01
CA ASN A 54 -22.29 -2.76 -6.47
C ASN A 54 -22.40 -3.56 -7.80
N GLY A 55 -21.64 -4.65 -7.90
CA GLY A 55 -21.55 -5.52 -9.09
C GLY A 55 -20.90 -4.87 -10.33
N GLN A 56 -20.41 -3.64 -10.22
CA GLN A 56 -19.91 -2.84 -11.34
C GLN A 56 -18.43 -2.47 -11.16
N LEU A 57 -17.73 -2.27 -12.29
CA LEU A 57 -16.36 -1.76 -12.28
C LEU A 57 -16.34 -0.23 -12.13
N ILE A 58 -17.31 0.46 -12.72
CA ILE A 58 -17.56 1.90 -12.55
C ILE A 58 -18.95 2.01 -11.90
N PRO A 59 -19.03 2.21 -10.58
CA PRO A 59 -20.28 2.22 -9.84
C PRO A 59 -21.02 3.56 -9.99
N PRO A 60 -22.29 3.65 -9.56
CA PRO A 60 -22.99 4.93 -9.41
C PRO A 60 -22.19 5.91 -8.54
N MET A 61 -22.29 7.20 -8.88
CA MET A 61 -21.50 8.26 -8.26
C MET A 61 -22.24 8.94 -7.11
N ASP A 62 -22.93 8.15 -6.28
CA ASP A 62 -23.41 8.65 -4.99
C ASP A 62 -22.23 8.87 -4.03
N PHE A 63 -22.46 9.70 -3.01
CA PHE A 63 -21.39 10.24 -2.19
C PHE A 63 -20.61 9.15 -1.41
N GLU A 64 -21.33 8.18 -0.83
CA GLU A 64 -20.72 7.12 -0.02
C GLU A 64 -19.95 6.13 -0.89
N THR A 65 -20.56 5.69 -2.00
CA THR A 65 -19.92 4.83 -2.99
C THR A 65 -18.64 5.47 -3.53
N LEU A 66 -18.66 6.76 -3.85
CA LEU A 66 -17.50 7.46 -4.40
C LEU A 66 -16.32 7.50 -3.41
N ILE A 67 -16.60 7.71 -2.12
CA ILE A 67 -15.58 7.73 -1.08
C ILE A 67 -14.94 6.36 -0.90
N GLU A 68 -15.75 5.29 -0.79
CA GLU A 68 -15.23 3.94 -0.62
C GLU A 68 -14.47 3.45 -1.86
N TYR A 69 -15.07 3.62 -3.03
CA TYR A 69 -14.46 3.23 -4.30
C TYR A 69 -13.16 4.01 -4.55
N GLY A 70 -13.14 5.31 -4.24
CA GLY A 70 -11.93 6.13 -4.28
C GLY A 70 -10.82 5.58 -3.37
N HIS A 71 -11.16 5.14 -2.15
CA HIS A 71 -10.21 4.50 -1.25
C HIS A 71 -9.66 3.20 -1.83
N ARG A 72 -10.51 2.34 -2.42
CA ARG A 72 -10.09 1.10 -3.10
C ARG A 72 -9.14 1.39 -4.27
N LEU A 73 -9.43 2.41 -5.09
CA LEU A 73 -8.55 2.84 -6.18
C LEU A 73 -7.21 3.35 -5.67
N ALA A 74 -7.21 4.18 -4.63
CA ALA A 74 -5.98 4.65 -3.99
C ALA A 74 -5.15 3.49 -3.40
N ALA A 75 -5.81 2.49 -2.84
CA ALA A 75 -5.16 1.27 -2.34
C ALA A 75 -4.49 0.46 -3.47
N LEU A 76 -5.11 0.37 -4.66
CA LEU A 76 -4.48 -0.25 -5.84
C LEU A 76 -3.22 0.51 -6.28
N LEU A 77 -3.26 1.85 -6.29
CA LEU A 77 -2.10 2.67 -6.62
C LEU A 77 -0.95 2.46 -5.62
N VAL A 78 -1.24 2.47 -4.32
CA VAL A 78 -0.25 2.20 -3.26
C VAL A 78 0.31 0.78 -3.39
N SER A 79 -0.55 -0.21 -3.67
CA SER A 79 -0.13 -1.59 -3.89
C SER A 79 0.89 -1.69 -5.03
N ALA A 80 0.60 -1.05 -6.17
CA ALA A 80 1.52 -1.00 -7.30
C ALA A 80 2.86 -0.37 -6.93
N LEU A 81 2.86 0.70 -6.14
CA LEU A 81 4.08 1.38 -5.68
C LEU A 81 4.92 0.49 -4.75
N VAL A 82 4.30 -0.25 -3.83
CA VAL A 82 4.99 -1.24 -2.98
C VAL A 82 5.62 -2.35 -3.84
N PHE A 83 4.91 -2.85 -4.85
CA PHE A 83 5.47 -3.82 -5.80
C PHE A 83 6.65 -3.25 -6.61
N VAL A 84 6.61 -1.98 -7.01
CA VAL A 84 7.75 -1.30 -7.68
C VAL A 84 8.96 -1.23 -6.75
N VAL A 85 8.78 -0.86 -5.47
CA VAL A 85 9.88 -0.82 -4.49
C VAL A 85 10.49 -2.21 -4.28
N ALA A 86 9.65 -3.22 -4.07
CA ALA A 86 10.10 -4.60 -3.90
C ALA A 86 10.80 -5.14 -5.17
N GLY A 87 10.24 -4.86 -6.34
CA GLY A 87 10.81 -5.22 -7.64
C GLY A 87 12.16 -4.55 -7.88
N TYR A 88 12.33 -3.27 -7.51
CA TYR A 88 13.60 -2.58 -7.58
C TYR A 88 14.65 -3.25 -6.68
N GLY A 89 14.28 -3.58 -5.45
CA GLY A 89 15.12 -4.32 -4.51
C GLY A 89 15.52 -5.71 -5.05
N PHE A 90 14.58 -6.40 -5.70
CA PHE A 90 14.82 -7.70 -6.34
C PHE A 90 15.81 -7.62 -7.50
N VAL A 91 15.65 -6.66 -8.42
CA VAL A 91 16.56 -6.50 -9.58
C VAL A 91 17.99 -6.20 -9.11
N HIS A 92 18.15 -5.43 -8.04
CA HIS A 92 19.46 -5.06 -7.51
C HIS A 92 19.98 -5.99 -6.40
N ARG A 93 19.29 -7.12 -6.12
CA ARG A 93 19.67 -8.05 -5.04
C ARG A 93 21.05 -8.69 -5.20
N ARG A 94 21.64 -8.62 -6.40
CA ARG A 94 22.99 -9.14 -6.69
C ARG A 94 24.08 -8.06 -6.64
N ALA A 95 23.73 -6.79 -6.42
CA ALA A 95 24.67 -5.66 -6.42
C ALA A 95 25.51 -5.54 -5.12
N GLY A 96 25.27 -6.39 -4.13
CA GLY A 96 26.04 -6.44 -2.88
C GLY A 96 25.26 -7.11 -1.76
N GLU A 97 25.97 -7.63 -0.76
CA GLU A 97 25.35 -8.35 0.36
C GLU A 97 24.45 -7.46 1.22
N PHE A 98 24.80 -6.19 1.38
CA PHE A 98 23.98 -5.18 2.07
C PHE A 98 22.62 -4.98 1.38
N VAL A 99 22.64 -4.76 0.06
CA VAL A 99 21.43 -4.57 -0.77
C VAL A 99 20.55 -5.83 -0.74
N ARG A 100 21.17 -7.02 -0.82
CA ARG A 100 20.48 -8.32 -0.76
C ARG A 100 19.76 -8.56 0.56
N ARG A 101 20.44 -8.34 1.69
CA ARG A 101 19.87 -8.68 3.02
C ARG A 101 18.86 -7.64 3.49
N ARG A 102 19.15 -6.35 3.30
CA ARG A 102 18.32 -5.26 3.85
C ARG A 102 17.19 -4.88 2.89
N LEU A 103 17.49 -4.44 1.66
CA LEU A 103 16.49 -3.85 0.77
C LEU A 103 15.53 -4.90 0.20
N TYR A 104 16.07 -6.01 -0.31
CA TYR A 104 15.23 -7.10 -0.82
C TYR A 104 14.42 -7.79 0.29
N GLY A 105 15.03 -8.04 1.46
CA GLY A 105 14.34 -8.63 2.60
C GLY A 105 13.16 -7.78 3.09
N LEU A 106 13.38 -6.47 3.27
CA LEU A 106 12.30 -5.54 3.66
C LEU A 106 11.22 -5.43 2.57
N GLY A 107 11.61 -5.40 1.29
CA GLY A 107 10.65 -5.40 0.18
C GLY A 107 9.76 -6.65 0.17
N LEU A 108 10.32 -7.83 0.46
CA LEU A 108 9.54 -9.07 0.56
C LEU A 108 8.56 -9.05 1.74
N ILE A 109 9.01 -8.57 2.90
CA ILE A 109 8.14 -8.41 4.08
C ILE A 109 6.99 -7.45 3.77
N ALA A 110 7.27 -6.31 3.12
CA ALA A 110 6.26 -5.33 2.74
C ALA A 110 5.21 -5.93 1.78
N VAL A 111 5.62 -6.75 0.81
CA VAL A 111 4.67 -7.44 -0.09
C VAL A 111 3.80 -8.44 0.68
N VAL A 112 4.37 -9.20 1.60
CA VAL A 112 3.58 -10.14 2.43
C VAL A 112 2.58 -9.38 3.31
N LEU A 113 3.02 -8.31 3.98
CA LEU A 113 2.16 -7.46 4.79
C LEU A 113 1.04 -6.82 3.94
N LEU A 114 1.36 -6.37 2.73
CA LEU A 114 0.37 -5.82 1.79
C LEU A 114 -0.69 -6.86 1.40
N ILE A 115 -0.29 -8.10 1.11
CA ILE A 115 -1.25 -9.17 0.78
C ILE A 115 -2.18 -9.41 1.97
N VAL A 116 -1.63 -9.54 3.17
CA VAL A 116 -2.43 -9.70 4.39
C VAL A 116 -3.35 -8.48 4.60
N GLN A 117 -2.86 -7.26 4.37
CA GLN A 117 -3.63 -6.02 4.48
C GLN A 117 -4.84 -6.02 3.54
N VAL A 118 -4.65 -6.37 2.27
CA VAL A 118 -5.72 -6.43 1.26
C VAL A 118 -6.76 -7.48 1.65
N LEU A 119 -6.33 -8.66 2.10
CA LEU A 119 -7.23 -9.72 2.56
C LEU A 119 -8.02 -9.31 3.79
N VAL A 120 -7.38 -8.70 4.79
CA VAL A 120 -8.07 -8.18 5.98
C VAL A 120 -9.05 -7.07 5.60
N GLY A 121 -8.71 -6.22 4.63
CA GLY A 121 -9.63 -5.20 4.10
C GLY A 121 -10.89 -5.80 3.48
N ALA A 122 -10.74 -6.84 2.66
CA ALA A 122 -11.87 -7.58 2.09
C ALA A 122 -12.73 -8.23 3.19
N ILE A 123 -12.09 -8.85 4.19
CA ILE A 123 -12.79 -9.45 5.34
C ILE A 123 -13.54 -8.38 6.15
N THR A 124 -12.99 -7.18 6.31
CA THR A 124 -13.67 -6.07 7.00
C THR A 124 -14.97 -5.68 6.31
N VAL A 125 -15.00 -5.68 4.97
CA VAL A 125 -16.23 -5.43 4.20
C VAL A 125 -17.22 -6.58 4.37
N TRP A 126 -16.80 -7.83 4.16
CA TRP A 126 -17.68 -9.00 4.27
C TRP A 126 -18.27 -9.25 5.65
N LEU A 127 -17.65 -8.70 6.70
CA LEU A 127 -18.16 -8.80 8.07
C LEU A 127 -18.96 -7.55 8.50
N GLU A 128 -19.22 -6.61 7.60
CA GLU A 128 -19.97 -5.37 7.87
C GLU A 128 -19.25 -4.45 8.90
N LEU A 129 -17.93 -4.28 8.73
CA LEU A 129 -17.04 -3.39 9.49
C LEU A 129 -17.03 -3.53 11.03
N PRO A 130 -16.89 -4.74 11.58
CA PRO A 130 -16.79 -4.91 13.02
C PRO A 130 -15.50 -4.25 13.51
N THR A 131 -15.59 -3.55 14.64
CA THR A 131 -14.50 -2.71 15.19
C THR A 131 -13.17 -3.47 15.31
N SER A 132 -13.21 -4.76 15.66
CA SER A 132 -12.02 -5.61 15.76
C SER A 132 -11.27 -5.72 14.43
N THR A 133 -11.97 -5.95 13.33
CA THR A 133 -11.34 -6.08 12.00
C THR A 133 -10.85 -4.75 11.47
N VAL A 134 -11.58 -3.66 11.71
CA VAL A 134 -11.17 -2.30 11.33
C VAL A 134 -9.90 -1.90 12.06
N VAL A 135 -9.81 -2.18 13.37
CA VAL A 135 -8.60 -1.92 14.17
C VAL A 135 -7.44 -2.80 13.70
N LEU A 136 -7.69 -4.09 13.41
CA LEU A 136 -6.67 -4.98 12.87
C LEU A 136 -6.15 -4.48 11.51
N HIS A 137 -7.05 -4.04 10.63
CA HIS A 137 -6.72 -3.47 9.32
C HIS A 137 -5.85 -2.21 9.48
N LEU A 138 -6.20 -1.30 10.39
CA LEU A 138 -5.39 -0.11 10.66
C LEU A 138 -4.02 -0.45 11.27
N ALA A 139 -3.96 -1.40 12.20
CA ALA A 139 -2.71 -1.83 12.83
C ALA A 139 -1.74 -2.44 11.81
N LEU A 140 -2.24 -3.29 10.92
CA LEU A 140 -1.45 -3.88 9.84
C LEU A 140 -1.00 -2.83 8.80
N ALA A 141 -1.86 -1.85 8.46
CA ALA A 141 -1.46 -0.72 7.61
C ALA A 141 -0.33 0.08 8.24
N SER A 142 -0.41 0.32 9.55
CA SER A 142 0.59 1.07 10.30
C SER A 142 1.92 0.30 10.39
N LEU A 143 1.86 -1.03 10.49
CA LEU A 143 3.04 -1.90 10.42
C LEU A 143 3.66 -1.92 9.01
N LEU A 144 2.85 -1.91 7.95
CA LEU A 144 3.34 -1.80 6.57
C LEU A 144 4.03 -0.45 6.32
N LEU A 145 3.57 0.62 6.97
CA LEU A 145 4.17 1.95 6.87
C LEU A 145 5.53 2.08 7.60
N ALA A 146 5.71 1.34 8.69
CA ALA A 146 6.89 1.40 9.56
C ALA A 146 8.18 0.85 8.89
#